data_AF-A0A918A2R4-F1
#
_entry.id   AF-A0A918A2R4-F1
#
_cell.length_a   1.000
_cell.length_b   1.000
_cell.length_c   1.000
_cell.angle_alpha   90.00
_cell.angle_beta   90.00
_cell.angle_gamma   90.00
#
_symmetry.space_group_name_H-M   'P 1'
#
loop_
_entity.id
_entity.type
_entity.pdbx_description
1 polymer ?
#
loop_
_entity_poly.entity_id
_entity_poly.type
_entity_poly.pdbx_seq_one_letter_code
_entity_poly.pdbx_strand_id
1 'polypeptide(L)'
;MLGPGLYLFRADPEQVDPACLAGFLRISGASGPARGQSGTSRADIRRVEIPRLSVAEQRQLGEAFQRLELFERAVARASRQAAELVRAGPAELASGALRTP
;
A
#
# COMPACT_ATOMS: atom_id res chain seq x y z
N MET A 1 -3.80 -9.18 21.96
CA MET A 1 -4.28 -7.80 21.74
C MET A 1 -3.60 -7.23 20.50
N LEU A 2 -4.35 -6.54 19.62
CA LEU A 2 -3.76 -5.69 18.58
C LEU A 2 -3.35 -4.38 19.28
N GLY A 3 -2.12 -3.91 19.09
CA GLY A 3 -1.59 -2.73 19.79
C GLY A 3 -2.42 -1.44 19.61
N PRO A 4 -2.07 -0.36 20.33
CA PRO A 4 -2.80 0.91 20.28
C PRO A 4 -3.00 1.43 18.86
N GLY A 5 -4.23 1.80 18.50
CA GLY A 5 -4.56 2.36 17.18
C GLY A 5 -4.81 1.34 16.07
N LEU A 6 -4.77 0.04 16.36
CA LEU A 6 -5.13 -1.01 15.41
C LEU A 6 -6.60 -1.42 15.55
N TYR A 7 -7.28 -1.54 14.40
CA TYR A 7 -8.65 -2.03 14.30
C TYR A 7 -8.67 -3.33 13.49
N LEU A 8 -9.45 -4.31 13.94
CA LEU A 8 -9.72 -5.53 13.18
C LEU A 8 -11.07 -5.42 12.49
N PHE A 9 -11.06 -5.37 11.16
CA PHE A 9 -12.27 -5.50 10.35
C PHE A 9 -12.46 -6.96 9.97
N ARG A 10 -13.64 -7.50 10.25
CA ARG A 10 -14.06 -8.83 9.79
C ARG A 10 -15.15 -8.63 8.76
N ALA A 11 -14.79 -8.74 7.49
CA ALA A 11 -15.77 -8.72 6.40
C ALA A 11 -16.46 -10.08 6.35
N ASP A 12 -17.79 -10.06 6.21
CA ASP A 12 -18.54 -11.21 5.73
C ASP A 12 -18.34 -11.28 4.21
N PRO A 13 -17.62 -12.29 3.67
CA PRO A 13 -17.27 -12.36 2.26
C PRO A 13 -18.49 -12.56 1.33
N GLU A 14 -19.65 -12.92 1.88
CA GLU A 14 -20.91 -12.99 1.13
C GLU A 14 -21.57 -11.63 0.96
N GLN A 15 -21.18 -10.62 1.76
CA GLN A 15 -21.78 -9.29 1.76
C GLN A 15 -20.80 -8.19 1.32
N VAL A 16 -19.52 -8.36 1.64
CA VAL A 16 -18.46 -7.38 1.39
C VAL A 16 -17.21 -8.06 0.89
N ASP A 17 -16.69 -7.60 -0.25
CA ASP A 17 -15.38 -8.04 -0.73
C ASP A 17 -14.26 -7.42 0.14
N PRO A 18 -13.40 -8.23 0.78
CA PRO A 18 -12.36 -7.71 1.68
C PRO A 18 -11.32 -6.82 0.99
N ALA A 19 -10.99 -7.11 -0.27
CA ALA A 19 -9.99 -6.35 -1.02
C ALA A 19 -10.53 -4.97 -1.44
N CYS A 20 -11.80 -4.92 -1.83
CA CYS A 20 -12.53 -3.69 -2.09
C CYS A 20 -12.59 -2.80 -0.84
N LEU A 21 -12.97 -3.38 0.31
CA LEU A 21 -12.99 -2.68 1.60
C LEU A 21 -11.61 -2.13 1.95
N ALA A 22 -10.56 -2.95 1.84
CA ALA A 22 -9.18 -2.51 2.10
C ALA A 22 -8.77 -1.35 1.19
N GLY A 23 -9.16 -1.37 -0.08
CA GLY A 23 -8.93 -0.28 -1.03
C GLY A 23 -9.56 1.04 -0.61
N PHE A 24 -10.85 1.04 -0.24
CA PHE A 24 -11.53 2.25 0.23
C PHE A 24 -10.96 2.77 1.56
N LEU A 25 -10.67 1.89 2.51
CA LEU A 25 -10.02 2.27 3.77
C LEU A 25 -8.66 2.94 3.53
N ARG A 26 -7.90 2.46 2.54
CA ARG A 26 -6.61 3.03 2.15
C ARG A 26 -6.75 4.44 1.57
N ILE A 27 -7.75 4.67 0.71
CA ILE A 27 -8.02 5.99 0.13
C ILE A 27 -8.38 6.99 1.23
N SER A 28 -9.33 6.65 2.10
CA SER A 28 -9.70 7.52 3.23
C SER A 28 -8.56 7.72 4.22
N GLY A 29 -7.70 6.71 4.35
CA GLY A 29 -6.39 6.75 5.02
C GLY A 29 -5.48 7.88 4.54
N ALA A 30 -5.39 8.01 3.21
CA ALA A 30 -4.49 8.92 2.52
C ALA A 30 -5.03 10.35 2.41
N SER A 31 -6.35 10.56 2.47
CA SER A 31 -6.98 11.89 2.30
C SER A 31 -7.02 12.76 3.57
N GLY A 32 -6.64 12.23 4.74
CA GLY A 32 -6.51 13.02 5.97
C GLY A 32 -5.28 13.94 5.95
N PRO A 33 -5.26 15.07 6.69
CA PRO A 33 -4.10 15.96 6.72
C PRO A 33 -2.85 15.19 7.15
N ALA A 34 -1.87 15.12 6.25
CA ALA A 34 -0.59 14.45 6.45
C ALA A 34 0.20 15.15 7.58
N ARG A 35 -0.05 14.76 8.83
CA ARG A 35 0.72 15.22 9.98
C ARG A 35 1.89 14.27 10.21
N GLY A 36 3.07 14.70 9.76
CA GLY A 36 4.39 14.44 10.35
C GLY A 36 4.83 12.99 10.54
N GLN A 37 6.07 12.72 10.13
CA GLN A 37 6.86 11.55 10.49
C GLN A 37 6.84 11.35 12.03
N SER A 38 5.93 10.51 12.54
CA SER A 38 5.90 9.87 13.88
C SER A 38 4.47 9.66 14.44
N GLY A 39 3.41 10.07 13.77
CA GLY A 39 2.03 9.85 14.24
C GLY A 39 1.24 8.94 13.31
N THR A 40 0.70 7.84 13.81
CA THR A 40 -0.31 7.05 13.08
C THR A 40 -1.44 8.00 12.68
N SER A 41 -1.59 8.27 11.38
CA SER A 41 -2.73 9.02 10.87
C SER A 41 -3.98 8.25 11.30
N ARG A 42 -4.67 8.78 12.32
CA ARG A 42 -6.05 8.39 12.61
C ARG A 42 -6.89 9.02 11.52
N ALA A 43 -6.71 8.54 10.29
CA ALA A 43 -7.74 8.65 9.30
C ALA A 43 -9.02 8.20 9.97
N ASP A 44 -10.08 8.96 9.77
CA ASP A 44 -11.36 8.69 10.41
C ASP A 44 -11.96 7.47 9.72
N ILE A 45 -11.39 6.29 10.00
CA ILE A 45 -11.74 4.98 9.45
C ILE A 45 -13.23 4.71 9.69
N ARG A 46 -13.82 5.33 10.71
CA ARG A 46 -15.26 5.27 11.03
C ARG A 46 -16.13 6.11 10.10
N ARG A 47 -15.54 7.01 9.30
CA ARG A 47 -16.23 7.89 8.34
C ARG A 47 -15.92 7.55 6.89
N VAL A 48 -15.35 6.36 6.61
CA VAL A 48 -15.20 5.91 5.22
C VAL A 48 -16.58 5.71 4.62
N GLU A 49 -16.95 6.58 3.67
CA GLU A 49 -18.11 6.37 2.84
C GLU A 49 -17.78 5.26 1.85
N ILE A 50 -18.39 4.09 2.05
CA ILE A 50 -18.25 2.95 1.16
C ILE A 50 -19.43 2.97 0.19
N PRO A 51 -19.19 3.06 -1.13
CA PRO A 51 -20.24 2.96 -2.13
C PRO A 51 -21.05 1.67 -1.96
N ARG A 52 -22.38 1.77 -2.04
CA ARG A 52 -23.29 0.61 -1.97
C ARG A 52 -23.30 -0.12 -3.31
N LEU A 53 -22.31 -0.98 -3.50
CA LEU A 53 -22.12 -1.79 -4.71
C LEU A 53 -22.60 -3.23 -4.48
N SER A 54 -23.03 -3.90 -5.55
CA SER A 54 -23.24 -5.35 -5.51
C SER A 54 -21.94 -6.09 -5.23
N VAL A 55 -22.01 -7.31 -4.67
CA VAL A 55 -20.82 -8.11 -4.37
C VAL A 55 -19.98 -8.39 -5.62
N ALA A 56 -20.62 -8.53 -6.78
CA ALA A 56 -19.92 -8.73 -8.06
C ALA A 56 -19.08 -7.49 -8.46
N GLU A 57 -19.65 -6.29 -8.35
CA GLU A 57 -18.94 -5.03 -8.61
C GLU A 57 -17.82 -4.81 -7.58
N GLN A 58 -18.08 -5.15 -6.32
CA GLN A 58 -17.05 -5.07 -5.28
C GLN A 58 -15.86 -5.98 -5.61
N ARG A 59 -16.07 -7.22 -6.07
CA ARG A 59 -14.99 -8.14 -6.45
C ARG A 59 -14.15 -7.58 -7.60
N GLN A 60 -14.78 -7.00 -8.63
CA GLN A 60 -14.06 -6.39 -9.75
C GLN A 60 -13.17 -5.21 -9.30
N LEU A 61 -13.68 -4.36 -8.40
CA LEU A 61 -12.90 -3.29 -7.81
C LEU A 61 -11.81 -3.81 -6.87
N GLY A 62 -12.11 -4.84 -6.09
CA GLY A 62 -11.14 -5.52 -5.22
C GLY A 62 -9.94 -6.05 -6.00
N GLU A 63 -10.18 -6.72 -7.13
CA GLU A 63 -9.13 -7.16 -8.05
C GLU A 63 -8.32 -6.00 -8.63
N ALA A 64 -8.96 -4.86 -8.93
CA ALA A 64 -8.26 -3.67 -9.40
C ALA A 64 -7.36 -3.07 -8.31
N PHE A 65 -7.86 -2.95 -7.06
CA PHE A 65 -7.07 -2.49 -5.92
C PHE A 65 -5.88 -3.40 -5.63
N GLN A 66 -6.07 -4.72 -5.65
CA GLN A 66 -4.97 -5.68 -5.47
C GLN A 66 -3.89 -5.53 -6.55
N ARG A 67 -4.29 -5.37 -7.82
CA ARG A 67 -3.34 -5.14 -8.92
C ARG A 67 -2.53 -3.87 -8.71
N LEU A 68 -3.17 -2.79 -8.27
CA LEU A 68 -2.49 -1.53 -7.98
C LEU A 68 -1.50 -1.67 -6.81
N GLU A 69 -1.90 -2.36 -5.74
CA GLU A 69 -1.02 -2.61 -4.60
C GLU A 69 0.20 -3.47 -4.98
N LEU A 70 0.01 -4.51 -5.80
CA LEU A 70 1.10 -5.32 -6.32
C LEU A 70 2.08 -4.49 -7.17
N PHE A 71 1.54 -3.64 -8.03
CA PHE A 71 2.35 -2.74 -8.86
C PHE A 71 3.17 -1.77 -8.01
N GLU A 72 2.54 -1.12 -7.04
CA GLU A 72 3.23 -0.19 -6.13
C GLU A 72 4.36 -0.88 -5.34
N ARG A 73 4.12 -2.09 -4.84
CA ARG A 73 5.15 -2.89 -4.16
C ARG A 73 6.32 -3.22 -5.10
N ALA A 74 6.03 -3.54 -6.36
CA ALA A 74 7.05 -3.83 -7.37
C ALA A 74 7.89 -2.58 -7.67
N VAL A 75 7.26 -1.42 -7.87
CA VAL A 75 7.95 -0.13 -8.08
C VAL A 75 8.82 0.21 -6.87
N ALA A 76 8.27 0.14 -5.65
CA ALA A 76 9.02 0.44 -4.44
C ALA A 76 10.24 -0.49 -4.27
N ARG A 77 10.11 -1.77 -4.63
CA ARG A 77 11.23 -2.72 -4.64
C ARG A 77 12.29 -2.32 -5.67
N ALA A 78 11.88 -2.02 -6.90
CA ALA A 78 12.79 -1.62 -7.96
C ALA A 78 13.53 -0.33 -7.60
N SER A 79 12.84 0.67 -7.05
CA SER A 79 13.45 1.92 -6.58
C SER A 79 14.48 1.69 -5.47
N ARG A 80 14.20 0.81 -4.50
CA ARG A 80 15.20 0.44 -3.48
C ARG A 80 16.43 -0.19 -4.11
N GLN A 81 16.25 -1.14 -5.03
CA GLN A 81 17.37 -1.79 -5.71
C GLN A 81 18.20 -0.79 -6.53
N ALA A 82 17.55 0.14 -7.24
CA ALA A 82 18.23 1.20 -7.97
C ALA A 82 19.05 2.11 -7.03
N ALA A 83 18.48 2.50 -5.88
CA ALA A 83 19.17 3.31 -4.89
C ALA A 83 20.39 2.59 -4.30
N GLU A 84 20.28 1.28 -4.03
CA GLU A 84 21.39 0.44 -3.59
C GLU A 84 22.51 0.40 -4.64
N LEU A 85 22.17 0.21 -5.92
CA LEU A 85 23.14 0.20 -7.02
C LEU A 85 23.86 1.54 -7.16
N VAL A 86 23.14 2.67 -7.09
CA VAL A 86 23.76 4.01 -7.16
C VAL A 86 24.68 4.25 -5.98
N ARG A 87 24.33 3.76 -4.79
CA ARG A 87 25.15 3.89 -3.59
C ARG A 87 26.41 3.01 -3.63
N ALA A 88 26.29 1.77 -4.10
CA ALA A 88 27.40 0.80 -4.16
C ALA A 88 28.30 0.99 -5.39
N GLY A 89 27.76 1.55 -6.47
CA GLY A 89 28.40 1.67 -7.78
C GLY A 89 29.80 2.28 -7.75
N PRO A 90 30.04 3.42 -7.09
CA PRO A 90 31.38 4.02 -7.04
C PRO A 90 32.44 3.08 -6.44
N ALA A 91 32.10 2.32 -5.39
CA ALA A 91 33.01 1.37 -4.76
C ALA A 91 33.28 0.15 -5.67
N GLU A 92 32.25 -0.36 -6.36
CA GLU A 92 32.42 -1.48 -7.29
C GLU A 92 33.18 -1.07 -8.57
N LEU A 93 33.00 0.16 -9.05
CA LEU A 93 33.79 0.72 -10.14
C LEU A 93 35.26 0.91 -9.71
N ALA A 94 35.50 1.48 -8.53
CA ALA A 94 36.85 1.69 -8.01
C ALA A 94 37.61 0.39 -7.74
N SER A 95 36.90 -0.68 -7.36
CA SER A 95 37.48 -2.02 -7.19
C SER A 95 37.61 -2.81 -8.49
N GLY A 96 37.09 -2.30 -9.62
CA GLY A 96 37.08 -2.98 -10.91
C GLY A 96 36.13 -4.17 -10.99
N ALA A 97 35.29 -4.37 -9.97
CA ALA A 97 34.29 -5.44 -9.92
C ALA A 97 33.10 -5.17 -10.85
N LEU A 98 32.71 -3.89 -11.01
CA LEU A 98 31.70 -3.49 -11.98
C LEU A 98 32.37 -3.19 -13.32
N ARG A 99 32.16 -4.06 -14.32
CA ARG A 99 32.56 -3.75 -15.69
C ARG A 99 31.52 -2.82 -16.31
N THR A 100 31.95 -1.62 -16.68
CA THR A 100 31.16 -0.77 -17.57
C THR A 100 31.02 -1.46 -18.93
N PRO A 101 29.85 -1.41 -19.58
CA PRO A 101 29.68 -1.93 -20.93
C PRO A 101 30.65 -1.27 -21.92
#